data_AF-A0AAP2DPE8-F1
#
_entry.id   AF-A0AAP2DPE8-F1
#
_cell.length_a   1.000
_cell.length_b   1.000
_cell.length_c   1.000
_cell.angle_alpha   90.00
_cell.angle_beta   90.00
_cell.angle_gamma   90.00
#
_symmetry.space_group_name_H-M   'P 1'
#
loop_
_entity.id
_entity.type
_entity.pdbx_description
1 polymer ?
#
loop_
_entity_poly.entity_id
_entity_poly.type
_entity_poly.pdbx_seq_one_letter_code
_entity_poly.pdbx_strand_id
1 'polypeptide(L)'
;MLDEIETITNRNISNQYKAIVLVPSSGCTGCINGAEDFLVNKYLEKGKNGLFFIVSGHRSIKEAKLRLGQSVVARDVYLDLDKYFNRDPFLKGYPQVLFIKDGELTSVEEITPEASEGIYRRLLTLAY
;
A
#
# COMPACT_ATOMS: atom_id res chain seq x y z
N MET A 1 -12.31 -8.94 -3.62
CA MET A 1 -11.26 -7.91 -3.53
C MET A 1 -9.92 -8.53 -3.12
N LEU A 2 -9.82 -9.19 -1.96
CA LEU A 2 -8.57 -9.81 -1.51
C LEU A 2 -8.07 -10.90 -2.48
N ASP A 3 -8.92 -11.84 -2.89
CA ASP A 3 -8.56 -12.91 -3.85
C ASP A 3 -8.07 -12.37 -5.20
N GLU A 4 -8.65 -11.26 -5.64
CA GLU A 4 -8.29 -10.60 -6.90
C GLU A 4 -6.89 -9.98 -6.79
N ILE A 5 -6.60 -9.30 -5.67
CA ILE A 5 -5.26 -8.78 -5.36
C ILE A 5 -4.23 -9.92 -5.35
N GLU A 6 -4.53 -11.03 -4.69
CA GLU A 6 -3.63 -12.19 -4.65
C GLU A 6 -3.37 -12.78 -6.03
N THR A 7 -4.42 -12.86 -6.86
CA THR A 7 -4.34 -13.33 -8.24
C THR A 7 -3.44 -12.44 -9.11
N ILE A 8 -3.65 -11.12 -9.06
CA ILE A 8 -2.89 -10.15 -9.88
C ILE A 8 -1.43 -10.08 -9.43
N THR A 9 -1.21 -10.06 -8.12
CA THR A 9 0.14 -9.96 -7.56
C THR A 9 0.88 -11.30 -7.58
N ASN A 10 0.15 -12.40 -7.82
CA ASN A 10 0.60 -13.79 -7.72
C ASN A 10 1.28 -14.08 -6.37
N ARG A 11 0.64 -13.65 -5.28
CA ARG A 11 1.17 -13.73 -3.91
C ARG A 11 0.08 -14.13 -2.92
N ASN A 12 0.45 -14.98 -1.96
CA ASN A 12 -0.40 -15.27 -0.80
C ASN A 12 -0.22 -14.14 0.23
N ILE A 13 -1.17 -13.22 0.27
CA ILE A 13 -1.10 -11.99 1.06
C ILE A 13 -1.92 -12.14 2.35
N SER A 14 -3.12 -12.70 2.24
CA SER A 14 -4.09 -12.95 3.31
C SER A 14 -3.49 -13.63 4.54
N ASN A 15 -2.57 -14.58 4.34
CA ASN A 15 -1.96 -15.35 5.43
C ASN A 15 -0.64 -14.76 5.95
N GLN A 16 -0.06 -13.77 5.27
CA GLN A 16 1.27 -13.24 5.58
C GLN A 16 1.27 -11.82 6.12
N TYR A 17 0.24 -11.04 5.78
CA TYR A 17 0.18 -9.62 6.09
C TYR A 17 -1.11 -9.30 6.85
N LYS A 18 -1.00 -8.36 7.78
CA LYS A 18 -2.11 -7.88 8.61
C LYS A 18 -2.86 -6.73 7.94
N ALA A 19 -2.27 -6.11 6.92
CA ALA A 19 -2.92 -5.09 6.11
C ALA A 19 -2.27 -4.95 4.72
N ILE A 20 -3.07 -4.48 3.76
CA ILE A 20 -2.62 -4.04 2.44
C ILE A 20 -2.82 -2.52 2.34
N VAL A 21 -1.79 -1.80 1.91
CA VAL A 21 -1.87 -0.37 1.63
C VAL A 21 -1.84 -0.16 0.11
N LEU A 22 -2.94 0.34 -0.44
CA LEU A 22 -3.08 0.68 -1.85
C LEU A 22 -2.76 2.17 -2.03
N VAL A 23 -1.79 2.50 -2.87
CA VAL A 23 -1.39 3.89 -3.15
C VAL A 23 -1.69 4.21 -4.62
N PRO A 24 -2.62 5.14 -4.91
CA PRO A 24 -3.01 5.48 -6.26
C PRO A 24 -1.99 6.38 -6.97
N SER A 25 -2.10 6.42 -8.30
CA SER A 25 -1.24 7.25 -9.16
C SER A 25 -1.73 8.69 -9.36
N SER A 26 -2.97 8.97 -8.95
CA SER A 26 -3.68 10.23 -9.20
C SER A 26 -4.75 10.45 -8.14
N GLY A 27 -5.03 11.71 -7.81
CA GLY A 27 -6.04 12.08 -6.82
C GLY A 27 -5.48 13.07 -5.79
N CYS A 28 -5.80 12.87 -4.51
CA CYS A 28 -5.29 13.72 -3.42
C CYS A 28 -3.76 13.64 -3.31
N THR A 29 -3.05 14.62 -3.89
CA THR A 29 -1.57 14.65 -3.90
C THR A 29 -0.97 14.61 -2.50
N GLY A 30 -1.53 15.34 -1.53
CA GLY A 30 -1.04 15.34 -0.15
C GLY A 30 -1.19 13.97 0.52
N CYS A 31 -2.29 13.28 0.27
CA CYS A 31 -2.56 11.95 0.80
C CYS A 31 -1.63 10.90 0.19
N ILE A 32 -1.43 10.95 -1.13
CA ILE A 32 -0.50 10.07 -1.86
C ILE A 32 0.93 10.26 -1.34
N ASN A 33 1.40 11.50 -1.26
CA ASN A 33 2.74 11.81 -0.76
C ASN A 33 2.91 11.34 0.69
N GLY A 34 1.88 11.48 1.53
CA GLY A 34 1.90 10.98 2.90
C GLY A 34 2.01 9.45 2.97
N ALA A 35 1.32 8.72 2.09
CA ALA A 35 1.39 7.26 2.03
C ALA A 35 2.75 6.77 1.50
N GLU A 36 3.31 7.46 0.51
CA GLU A 36 4.67 7.23 0.00
C GLU A 36 5.72 7.49 1.09
N ASP A 37 5.62 8.61 1.82
CA ASP A 37 6.50 8.93 2.96
C ASP A 37 6.43 7.86 4.06
N PHE A 38 5.21 7.43 4.41
CA PHE A 38 5.00 6.36 5.37
C PHE A 38 5.71 5.06 4.95
N LEU A 39 5.51 4.63 3.70
CA LEU A 39 6.17 3.45 3.14
C LEU A 39 7.69 3.53 3.28
N VAL A 40 8.29 4.63 2.80
CA VAL A 40 9.75 4.73 2.73
C VAL A 40 10.34 4.96 4.12
N ASN A 41 9.94 6.03 4.79
CA ASN A 41 10.63 6.57 5.97
C ASN A 41 10.15 5.94 7.29
N LYS A 42 8.95 5.33 7.32
CA LYS A 42 8.39 4.72 8.55
C LYS A 42 8.35 3.20 8.50
N TYR A 43 8.21 2.60 7.33
CA TYR A 43 8.13 1.15 7.17
C TYR A 43 9.45 0.53 6.68
N LEU A 44 9.86 0.82 5.44
CA LEU A 44 11.02 0.17 4.80
C LEU A 44 12.34 0.48 5.52
N GLU A 45 12.64 1.75 5.78
CA GLU A 45 13.88 2.15 6.46
C GLU A 45 13.98 1.65 7.90
N LYS A 46 12.84 1.29 8.52
CA LYS A 46 12.77 0.79 9.89
C LYS A 46 12.73 -0.73 9.97
N GLY A 47 12.88 -1.44 8.83
CA GLY A 47 12.93 -2.89 8.76
C GLY A 47 11.64 -3.56 9.29
N LYS A 48 10.50 -2.89 9.10
CA LYS A 48 9.18 -3.40 9.52
C LYS A 48 8.68 -4.50 8.59
N ASN A 49 7.76 -5.32 9.10
CA ASN A 49 7.12 -6.41 8.34
C ASN A 49 5.59 -6.38 8.56
N GLY A 50 4.85 -7.29 7.92
CA GLY A 50 3.42 -7.48 8.20
C GLY A 50 2.47 -6.52 7.49
N LEU A 51 2.98 -5.56 6.71
CA LEU A 51 2.18 -4.76 5.78
C LEU A 51 2.58 -5.08 4.33
N PHE A 52 1.62 -5.12 3.44
CA PHE A 52 1.86 -5.26 2.01
C PHE A 52 1.49 -3.98 1.27
N PHE A 53 2.37 -3.46 0.41
CA PHE A 53 2.12 -2.22 -0.30
C PHE A 53 1.91 -2.49 -1.78
N ILE A 54 0.88 -1.87 -2.35
CA ILE A 54 0.63 -1.84 -3.79
C ILE A 54 0.72 -0.39 -4.21
N VAL A 55 1.77 -0.05 -4.94
CA VAL A 55 2.04 1.32 -5.38
C VAL A 55 1.81 1.40 -6.89
N SER A 56 0.80 2.16 -7.27
CA SER A 56 0.43 2.35 -8.67
C SER A 56 1.00 3.67 -9.21
N GLY A 57 1.25 3.73 -10.52
CA GLY A 57 1.51 5.00 -11.19
C GLY A 57 2.91 5.22 -11.74
N HIS A 58 3.86 4.37 -11.40
CA HIS A 58 5.18 4.39 -12.00
C HIS A 58 5.17 3.65 -13.33
N ARG A 59 5.79 4.21 -14.38
CA ARG A 59 5.87 3.56 -15.70
C ARG A 59 6.94 2.47 -15.75
N SER A 60 7.83 2.43 -14.76
CA SER A 60 8.89 1.44 -14.66
C SER A 60 9.41 1.31 -13.23
N ILE A 61 10.09 0.20 -12.94
CA ILE A 61 10.83 0.00 -11.70
C ILE A 61 11.90 1.10 -11.50
N LYS A 62 12.54 1.56 -12.58
CA LYS A 62 13.56 2.61 -12.52
C LYS A 62 12.96 3.93 -12.04
N GLU A 63 11.79 4.29 -12.54
CA GLU A 63 11.06 5.49 -12.11
C GLU A 63 10.65 5.39 -10.64
N ALA A 64 10.10 4.25 -10.22
CA ALA A 64 9.75 4.00 -8.82
C ALA A 64 10.96 4.18 -7.90
N LYS A 65 12.12 3.62 -8.27
CA LYS A 65 13.36 3.76 -7.50
C LYS A 65 13.88 5.20 -7.40
N LEU A 66 13.73 6.00 -8.47
CA LEU A 66 14.14 7.40 -8.46
C LEU A 66 13.27 8.24 -7.53
N ARG A 67 11.98 7.92 -7.44
CA ARG A 67 11.02 8.67 -6.62
C ARG A 67 10.99 8.21 -5.16
N LEU A 68 10.99 6.90 -4.93
CA LEU A 68 10.75 6.27 -3.63
C LEU A 68 12.02 5.64 -3.02
N GLY A 69 13.15 5.69 -3.73
CA GLY A 69 14.41 5.10 -3.30
C GLY A 69 14.56 3.62 -3.64
N GLN A 70 15.74 3.07 -3.36
CA GLN A 70 16.07 1.69 -3.75
C GLN A 70 15.31 0.61 -2.97
N SER A 71 14.84 0.92 -1.76
CA SER A 71 14.11 -0.02 -0.91
C SER A 71 12.71 -0.35 -1.42
N VAL A 72 12.17 0.41 -2.37
CA VAL A 72 10.82 0.21 -2.92
C VAL A 72 10.66 -1.10 -3.71
N VAL A 73 11.76 -1.76 -4.10
CA VAL A 73 11.73 -3.11 -4.69
C VAL A 73 11.81 -4.22 -3.64
N ALA A 74 11.49 -3.90 -2.38
CA ALA A 74 11.41 -4.87 -1.30
C ALA A 74 10.34 -5.93 -1.56
N ARG A 75 10.49 -7.06 -0.88
CA ARG A 75 9.53 -8.17 -0.94
C ARG A 75 8.12 -7.71 -0.58
N ASP A 76 7.94 -6.79 0.34
CA ASP A 76 6.61 -6.43 0.82
C ASP A 76 5.94 -5.32 -0.03
N VAL A 77 6.52 -4.99 -1.18
CA VAL A 77 6.02 -3.99 -2.12
C VAL A 77 5.74 -4.61 -3.49
N TYR A 78 4.61 -4.26 -4.08
CA TYR A 78 4.23 -4.55 -5.45
C TYR A 78 4.08 -3.23 -6.22
N LEU A 79 4.81 -3.11 -7.31
CA LEU A 79 4.71 -1.97 -8.20
C LEU A 79 3.70 -2.28 -9.30
N ASP A 80 2.55 -1.60 -9.26
CA ASP A 80 1.48 -1.72 -10.24
C ASP A 80 1.78 -0.82 -11.46
N LEU A 81 2.64 -1.33 -12.35
CA LEU A 81 3.11 -0.61 -13.53
C LEU A 81 2.02 -0.44 -14.60
N ASP A 82 1.09 -1.39 -14.68
CA ASP A 82 -0.02 -1.40 -15.64
C ASP A 82 -1.25 -0.61 -15.13
N LYS A 83 -1.15 -0.04 -13.91
CA LYS A 83 -2.21 0.74 -13.27
C LYS A 83 -3.50 -0.05 -13.06
N TYR A 84 -3.41 -1.37 -12.88
CA TYR A 84 -4.56 -2.24 -12.70
C TYR A 84 -5.38 -1.87 -11.47
N PHE A 85 -4.71 -1.45 -10.38
CA PHE A 85 -5.37 -1.07 -9.13
C PHE A 85 -5.83 0.38 -9.13
N ASN A 86 -5.45 1.19 -10.13
CA ASN A 86 -5.84 2.60 -10.24
C ASN A 86 -7.22 2.78 -10.91
N ARG A 87 -8.20 1.96 -10.50
CA ARG A 87 -9.59 1.96 -11.00
C ARG A 87 -10.55 1.48 -9.91
N ASP A 88 -11.84 1.72 -10.10
CA ASP A 88 -12.89 1.11 -9.28
C ASP A 88 -12.88 -0.42 -9.48
N PRO A 89 -13.04 -1.24 -8.42
CA PRO A 89 -13.37 -0.86 -7.04
C PRO A 89 -12.17 -0.62 -6.11
N PHE A 90 -10.93 -0.62 -6.62
CA PHE A 90 -9.72 -0.61 -5.81
C PHE A 90 -9.29 0.76 -5.29
N LEU A 91 -9.33 1.79 -6.13
CA LEU A 91 -8.84 3.12 -5.76
C LEU A 91 -9.78 4.21 -6.30
N LYS A 92 -10.19 5.13 -5.42
CA LYS A 92 -11.06 6.28 -5.71
C LYS A 92 -10.35 7.63 -5.52
N GLY A 93 -9.07 7.69 -5.89
CA GLY A 93 -8.27 8.93 -5.78
C GLY A 93 -7.70 9.23 -4.39
N TYR A 94 -7.91 8.35 -3.41
CA TYR A 94 -7.24 8.36 -2.12
C TYR A 94 -6.53 7.02 -1.90
N PRO A 95 -5.40 7.01 -1.17
CA PRO A 95 -4.84 5.75 -0.68
C PRO A 95 -5.85 5.02 0.21
N GLN A 96 -5.82 3.70 0.16
CA GLN A 96 -6.71 2.85 0.95
C GLN A 96 -5.93 1.81 1.74
N VAL A 97 -6.49 1.40 2.87
CA VAL A 97 -5.96 0.37 3.75
C VAL A 97 -6.99 -0.72 3.90
N LEU A 98 -6.61 -1.93 3.51
CA LEU A 98 -7.41 -3.14 3.69
C LEU A 98 -6.86 -3.87 4.90
N PHE A 99 -7.64 -3.97 5.97
CA PHE A 99 -7.23 -4.68 7.18
C PHE A 99 -7.60 -6.15 7.09
N ILE A 100 -6.60 -7.01 7.35
CA ILE A 100 -6.73 -8.46 7.25
C ILE A 100 -6.62 -9.06 8.65
N LYS A 101 -7.52 -9.98 8.95
CA LYS A 101 -7.46 -10.78 10.18
C LYS A 101 -7.86 -12.21 9.84
N ASP A 102 -7.06 -13.17 10.28
CA ASP A 102 -7.32 -14.60 10.10
C ASP A 102 -7.56 -14.99 8.62
N GLY A 103 -6.84 -14.35 7.69
CA GLY A 103 -6.97 -14.57 6.25
C GLY A 103 -8.12 -13.79 5.58
N GLU A 104 -8.96 -13.10 6.34
CA GLU A 104 -10.15 -12.43 5.83
C GLU A 104 -10.03 -10.91 5.85
N LEU A 105 -10.65 -10.26 4.85
CA LEU A 105 -10.78 -8.81 4.81
C LEU A 105 -11.81 -8.34 5.84
N THR A 106 -11.37 -7.58 6.84
CA THR A 106 -12.23 -7.14 7.95
C THR A 106 -12.74 -5.70 7.78
N SER A 107 -11.92 -4.81 7.22
CA SER A 107 -12.33 -3.43 6.93
C SER A 107 -11.50 -2.83 5.80
N VAL A 108 -12.07 -1.80 5.16
CA VAL A 108 -11.40 -0.94 4.19
C VAL A 108 -11.52 0.49 4.67
N GLU A 109 -10.40 1.19 4.78
CA GLU A 109 -10.34 2.58 5.28
C GLU A 109 -9.57 3.44 4.27
N GLU A 110 -10.03 4.67 4.05
CA GLU A 110 -9.35 5.63 3.17
C GLU A 110 -8.43 6.54 3.98
N ILE A 111 -7.23 6.78 3.45
CA ILE A 111 -6.29 7.75 4.04
C ILE A 111 -6.67 9.14 3.52
N THR A 112 -7.61 9.78 4.23
CA THR A 112 -7.98 11.18 4.02
C THR A 112 -7.11 12.10 4.89
N PRO A 113 -7.07 13.42 4.62
CA PRO A 113 -6.33 14.36 5.46
C PRO A 113 -6.68 14.26 6.95
N GLU A 114 -7.96 14.07 7.27
CA GLU A 114 -8.48 14.04 8.64
C GLU A 114 -8.22 12.72 9.36
N ALA A 115 -8.20 11.59 8.62
CA ALA A 115 -8.10 10.26 9.21
C ALA A 115 -6.67 9.69 9.21
N SER A 116 -5.77 10.28 8.42
CA SER A 116 -4.43 9.73 8.13
C SER A 116 -3.59 9.39 9.36
N GLU A 117 -3.52 10.27 10.37
CA GLU A 117 -2.66 10.05 11.54
C GLU A 117 -3.06 8.80 12.35
N GLY A 118 -4.36 8.62 12.59
CA GLY A 118 -4.88 7.46 13.31
C GLY A 118 -4.60 6.15 12.59
N ILE A 119 -4.79 6.16 11.26
CA ILE A 119 -4.53 5.01 10.40
C ILE A 119 -3.03 4.65 10.42
N TYR A 120 -2.13 5.62 10.24
CA TYR A 120 -0.69 5.36 10.27
C TYR A 120 -0.20 4.82 11.62
N ARG A 121 -0.73 5.34 12.73
CA ARG A 121 -0.42 4.81 14.07
C ARG A 121 -0.83 3.35 14.20
N ARG A 122 -2.02 2.98 13.71
CA ARG A 122 -2.50 1.59 13.70
C ARG A 122 -1.67 0.69 12.76
N LEU A 123 -1.28 1.18 11.59
CA LEU A 123 -0.39 0.43 10.71
C LEU A 123 0.97 0.17 11.37
N LEU A 124 1.52 1.14 12.10
CA LEU A 124 2.76 0.95 12.83
C LEU A 124 2.63 -0.11 13.93
N THR A 125 1.50 -0.23 14.64
CA THR A 125 1.34 -1.30 15.63
C THR A 125 1.22 -2.68 15.00
N LEU A 126 0.67 -2.78 13.80
CA LEU A 126 0.62 -4.02 13.04
C LEU A 126 1.98 -4.44 12.47
N ALA A 127 2.88 -3.47 12.26
CA ALA A 127 4.13 -3.66 11.55
C ALA A 127 5.30 -4.21 12.42
N TYR A 128 4.99 -4.67 13.64
CA TYR A 128 5.88 -5.36 14.57
C TYR A 128 5.50 -6.84 14.72
#